data_AF-A0A382QNX0-F1
#
_entry.id   AF-A0A382QNX0-F1
#
_cell.length_a   1.000
_cell.length_b   1.000
_cell.length_c   1.000
_cell.angle_alpha   90.00
_cell.angle_beta   90.00
_cell.angle_gamma   90.00
#
_symmetry.space_group_name_H-M   'P 1'
#
loop_
_entity.id
_entity.type
_entity.pdbx_description
1 polymer ?
#
loop_
_entity_poly.entity_id
_entity_poly.type
_entity_poly.pdbx_seq_one_letter_code
_entity_poly.pdbx_strand_id
1 'polypeptide(L)'
;GLPRDRLNSLKIDYPSISPIREFCSSTDIRGFKVRVPQRSGGHYNVVILCDNLLNEAPSAYVLDDIGGHYHLWKKMTIPGTGKSALWVCDASYYGNLRNLYNKQDTDPVTRLGFYLAHVIQVLNCSEDPGGCGC
;
A
#
# COMPACT_ATOMS: atom_id res chain seq x y z
N GLY A 1 11.66 3.95 -6.87
CA GLY A 1 11.03 4.10 -5.55
C GLY A 1 10.67 5.55 -5.32
N LEU A 2 10.45 5.96 -4.08
CA LEU A 2 10.28 7.37 -3.69
C LEU A 2 11.66 8.00 -3.42
N PRO A 3 12.00 9.17 -3.99
CA PRO A 3 13.21 9.89 -3.61
C PRO A 3 13.22 10.20 -2.10
N ARG A 4 14.36 10.01 -1.43
CA ARG A 4 14.45 10.07 0.04
C ARG A 4 14.05 11.42 0.62
N ASP A 5 14.37 12.51 -0.07
CA ASP A 5 14.03 13.89 0.28
C ASP A 5 12.52 14.17 0.23
N ARG A 6 11.76 13.36 -0.53
CA ARG A 6 10.31 13.48 -0.68
C ARG A 6 9.51 12.75 0.40
N LEU A 7 10.14 11.97 1.28
CA LEU A 7 9.46 11.25 2.37
C LEU A 7 8.68 12.18 3.30
N ASN A 8 9.21 13.37 3.58
CA ASN A 8 8.57 14.31 4.51
C ASN A 8 7.24 14.86 3.96
N SER A 9 7.11 15.01 2.64
CA SER A 9 5.85 15.39 2.02
C SER A 9 4.77 14.34 2.27
N LEU A 10 5.12 13.05 2.16
CA LEU A 10 4.17 11.96 2.38
C LEU A 10 3.76 11.81 3.86
N LYS A 11 4.63 12.19 4.79
CA LYS A 11 4.36 12.15 6.24
C LYS A 11 3.30 13.16 6.69
N ILE A 12 2.98 14.16 5.88
CA ILE A 12 1.90 15.13 6.18
C ILE A 12 0.57 14.38 6.32
N ASP A 13 0.27 13.51 5.36
CA ASP A 13 -0.98 12.73 5.33
C ASP A 13 -0.83 11.36 6.00
N TYR A 14 0.39 10.79 5.98
CA TYR A 14 0.68 9.47 6.52
C TYR A 14 1.80 9.53 7.57
N PRO A 15 1.56 10.10 8.76
CA PRO A 15 2.62 10.37 9.75
C PRO A 15 3.32 9.11 10.27
N SER A 16 2.66 7.95 10.20
CA SER A 16 3.22 6.65 10.61
C SER A 16 4.13 6.01 9.56
N ILE A 17 4.22 6.58 8.34
CA ILE A 17 5.00 6.00 7.26
C ILE A 17 6.49 6.09 7.55
N SER A 18 7.16 4.96 7.42
CA SER A 18 8.58 4.81 7.71
C SER A 18 9.25 3.90 6.68
N PRO A 19 10.48 4.22 6.25
CA PRO A 19 11.22 3.39 5.32
C PRO A 19 11.62 2.06 5.98
N ILE A 20 11.60 0.98 5.20
CA ILE A 20 12.19 -0.31 5.59
C ILE A 20 13.62 -0.32 5.07
N ARG A 21 14.59 -0.49 5.98
CA ARG A 21 16.02 -0.28 5.70
C ARG A 21 16.53 -1.14 4.55
N GLU A 22 16.10 -2.39 4.50
CA GLU A 22 16.48 -3.40 3.52
C GLU A 22 16.02 -3.07 2.09
N PHE A 23 14.99 -2.22 1.96
CA PHE A 23 14.45 -1.79 0.68
C PHE A 23 14.85 -0.36 0.31
N CYS A 24 15.86 0.20 0.97
CA CYS A 24 16.38 1.54 0.67
C CYS A 24 17.66 1.46 -0.18
N SER A 25 17.82 2.39 -1.11
CA SER A 25 19.11 2.74 -1.71
C SER A 25 19.61 4.07 -1.14
N SER A 26 20.73 4.57 -1.65
CA SER A 26 21.26 5.91 -1.36
C SER A 26 20.33 7.03 -1.83
N THR A 27 19.56 6.79 -2.90
CA THR A 27 18.71 7.80 -3.57
C THR A 27 17.23 7.61 -3.29
N ASP A 28 16.78 6.36 -3.11
CA ASP A 28 15.36 6.01 -3.16
C ASP A 28 14.95 5.06 -2.04
N ILE A 29 13.67 5.12 -1.69
CA ILE A 29 12.98 4.21 -0.78
C ILE A 29 12.04 3.35 -1.62
N ARG A 30 12.22 2.02 -1.57
CA ARG A 30 11.36 1.06 -2.29
C ARG A 30 10.44 0.26 -1.38
N GLY A 31 10.61 0.37 -0.06
CA GLY A 31 9.78 -0.33 0.91
C GLY A 31 9.43 0.55 2.10
N PHE A 32 8.16 0.51 2.49
CA PHE A 32 7.61 1.29 3.58
C PHE A 32 6.84 0.40 4.54
N LYS A 33 6.92 0.72 5.84
CA LYS A 33 5.92 0.30 6.82
C LYS A 33 5.03 1.49 7.14
N VAL A 34 3.73 1.27 7.19
CA VAL A 34 2.72 2.28 7.51
C VAL A 34 1.63 1.67 8.38
N ARG A 35 1.12 2.45 9.33
CA ARG A 35 -0.09 2.10 10.10
C ARG A 35 -1.29 2.78 9.44
N VAL A 36 -2.24 1.97 9.00
CA VAL A 36 -3.47 2.40 8.32
C VAL A 36 -4.64 2.27 9.29
N PRO A 37 -5.51 3.27 9.44
CA PRO A 37 -6.64 3.19 10.37
C PRO A 37 -7.67 2.12 9.97
N GLN A 38 -8.22 1.46 11.00
CA GLN A 38 -9.38 0.57 10.94
C GLN A 38 -10.66 1.35 11.23
N ARG A 39 -11.78 0.95 10.62
CA ARG A 39 -13.09 1.59 10.84
C ARG A 39 -13.66 1.24 12.22
N SER A 40 -13.46 0.00 12.64
CA SER A 40 -13.79 -0.53 13.96
C SER A 40 -12.95 0.03 15.11
N GLY A 41 -11.91 0.81 14.81
CA GLY A 41 -10.99 1.39 15.77
C GLY A 41 -9.72 0.54 15.92
N GLY A 42 -8.57 1.16 15.69
CA GLY A 42 -7.28 0.46 15.65
C GLY A 42 -6.52 0.77 14.37
N HIS A 43 -5.54 -0.08 14.04
CA HIS A 43 -4.73 0.08 12.84
C HIS A 43 -4.32 -1.27 12.24
N TYR A 44 -4.31 -1.32 10.92
CA TYR A 44 -3.58 -2.31 10.15
C TYR A 44 -2.10 -1.92 10.03
N ASN A 45 -1.22 -2.89 10.20
CA ASN A 45 0.20 -2.82 9.90
C ASN A 45 0.43 -3.26 8.45
N VAL A 46 0.77 -2.31 7.60
CA VAL A 46 0.92 -2.54 6.16
C VAL A 46 2.36 -2.31 5.73
N VAL A 47 2.87 -3.20 4.89
CA VAL A 47 4.10 -3.03 4.13
C VAL A 47 3.74 -2.66 2.70
N ILE A 48 4.34 -1.59 2.19
CA ILE A 48 4.20 -1.18 0.78
C ILE A 48 5.54 -1.38 0.10
N LEU A 49 5.55 -2.10 -1.02
CA LEU A 49 6.71 -2.23 -1.89
C LEU A 49 6.45 -1.49 -3.20
N CYS A 50 7.39 -0.66 -3.63
CA CYS A 50 7.32 0.07 -4.90
C CYS A 50 8.72 0.19 -5.54
N ASP A 51 8.97 -0.62 -6.56
CA ASP A 51 10.23 -0.56 -7.30
C ASP A 51 10.27 0.68 -8.20
N ASN A 52 9.20 0.92 -8.98
CA ASN A 52 9.11 2.06 -9.90
C ASN A 52 7.74 2.75 -9.87
N LEU A 53 7.60 3.80 -9.06
CA LEU A 53 6.35 4.57 -8.94
C LEU A 53 5.89 5.24 -10.25
N LEU A 54 6.77 5.42 -11.23
CA LEU A 54 6.40 6.05 -12.52
C LEU A 54 5.73 5.06 -13.49
N ASN A 55 6.07 3.78 -13.41
CA ASN A 55 5.66 2.79 -14.40
C ASN A 55 4.85 1.64 -13.82
N GLU A 56 4.91 1.44 -12.50
CA GLU A 56 4.36 0.29 -11.81
C GLU A 56 3.60 0.76 -10.58
N ALA A 57 2.39 0.20 -10.41
CA ALA A 57 1.65 0.38 -9.18
C ALA A 57 2.40 -0.36 -8.04
N PRO A 58 2.45 0.21 -6.83
CA PRO A 58 3.00 -0.50 -5.67
C PRO A 58 2.23 -1.78 -5.36
N SER A 59 2.79 -2.60 -4.47
CA SER A 59 2.14 -3.75 -3.84
C SER A 59 2.01 -3.53 -2.34
N ALA A 60 0.87 -3.93 -1.77
CA ALA A 60 0.60 -3.80 -0.35
C ALA A 60 0.45 -5.16 0.34
N TYR A 61 1.03 -5.29 1.53
CA TYR A 61 1.04 -6.52 2.32
C TYR A 61 0.61 -6.20 3.75
N VAL A 62 -0.52 -6.73 4.19
CA VAL A 62 -0.98 -6.62 5.57
C VAL A 62 -0.30 -7.68 6.41
N LEU A 63 0.31 -7.24 7.51
CA LEU A 63 1.03 -8.11 8.43
C LEU A 63 0.12 -8.75 9.48
N ASP A 64 -1.05 -8.15 9.73
CA ASP A 64 -2.03 -8.66 10.67
C ASP A 64 -2.85 -9.80 10.06
N ASP A 65 -3.32 -10.71 10.92
CA ASP A 65 -4.24 -11.78 10.52
C ASP A 65 -5.67 -11.22 10.48
N ILE A 66 -6.12 -10.87 9.28
CA ILE A 66 -7.45 -10.30 9.05
C ILE A 66 -8.38 -11.37 8.51
N GLY A 67 -9.50 -11.60 9.20
CA GLY A 67 -10.54 -12.53 8.75
C GLY A 67 -11.40 -11.95 7.63
N GLY A 68 -12.22 -12.80 7.00
CA GLY A 68 -13.48 -12.34 6.40
C GLY A 68 -13.59 -12.21 4.89
N HIS A 69 -12.53 -11.97 4.11
CA HIS A 69 -12.70 -11.69 2.67
C HIS A 69 -11.60 -12.27 1.77
N TYR A 70 -11.72 -13.56 1.45
CA TYR A 70 -10.78 -14.34 0.63
C TYR A 70 -10.53 -13.79 -0.79
N HIS A 71 -11.39 -12.93 -1.31
CA HIS A 71 -11.23 -12.35 -2.65
C HIS A 71 -10.29 -11.13 -2.63
N LEU A 72 -10.26 -10.35 -1.53
CA LEU A 72 -9.51 -9.08 -1.46
C LEU A 72 -8.00 -9.28 -1.25
N TRP A 73 -7.60 -10.46 -0.80
CA TRP A 73 -6.21 -10.75 -0.49
C TRP A 73 -5.81 -12.19 -0.76
N LYS A 74 -4.50 -12.38 -0.94
CA LYS A 74 -3.87 -13.69 -1.05
C LYS A 74 -2.73 -13.79 -0.06
N LYS A 75 -2.66 -14.88 0.70
CA LYS A 75 -1.51 -15.16 1.55
C LYS A 75 -0.28 -15.41 0.69
N MET A 76 0.75 -14.59 0.84
CA MET A 76 2.01 -14.68 0.09
C MET A 76 3.20 -14.32 0.96
N THR A 77 4.40 -14.66 0.48
CA THR A 77 5.64 -14.20 1.09
C THR A 77 5.97 -12.81 0.55
N ILE A 78 6.30 -11.87 1.44
CA ILE A 78 6.74 -10.53 1.03
C ILE A 78 8.07 -10.68 0.26
N PRO A 79 8.15 -10.21 -1.01
CA PRO A 79 9.35 -10.32 -1.83
C PRO A 79 10.60 -9.80 -1.12
N GLY A 80 11.73 -10.49 -1.29
CA GLY A 80 12.99 -10.15 -0.62
C GLY A 80 13.02 -10.48 0.88
N THR A 81 11.99 -11.14 1.41
CA THR A 81 11.92 -11.57 2.82
C THR A 81 11.45 -13.03 2.94
N GLY A 82 11.56 -13.61 4.14
CA GLY A 82 10.93 -14.89 4.49
C GLY A 82 9.57 -14.75 5.20
N LYS A 83 8.97 -13.55 5.24
CA LYS A 83 7.76 -13.29 6.02
C LYS A 83 6.50 -13.53 5.20
N SER A 84 5.57 -14.32 5.73
CA SER A 84 4.23 -14.48 5.17
C SER A 84 3.34 -13.31 5.61
N ALA A 85 2.55 -12.79 4.67
CA ALA A 85 1.62 -11.68 4.87
C ALA A 85 0.42 -11.85 3.93
N LEU A 86 -0.60 -11.00 4.11
CA LEU A 86 -1.76 -10.95 3.24
C LEU A 86 -1.52 -9.89 2.18
N TRP A 87 -1.22 -10.32 0.96
CA TRP A 87 -1.06 -9.42 -0.17
C TRP A 87 -2.43 -8.89 -0.57
N VAL A 88 -2.61 -7.58 -0.40
CA VAL A 88 -3.87 -6.87 -0.66
C VAL A 88 -3.69 -6.01 -1.89
N CYS A 89 -4.70 -6.06 -2.75
CA CYS A 89 -4.79 -5.28 -3.97
C CYS A 89 -3.61 -5.48 -4.94
N ASP A 90 -3.64 -6.62 -5.64
CA ASP A 90 -2.96 -6.72 -6.93
C ASP A 90 -3.76 -5.92 -7.96
N ALA A 91 -3.14 -4.90 -8.54
CA ALA A 91 -3.72 -4.11 -9.63
C ALA A 91 -4.11 -4.96 -10.87
N SER A 92 -3.76 -6.25 -10.89
CA SER A 92 -4.20 -7.23 -11.90
C SER A 92 -5.57 -7.89 -11.60
N TYR A 93 -6.03 -7.95 -10.34
CA TYR A 93 -7.25 -8.69 -9.96
C TYR A 93 -8.46 -7.77 -9.68
N TYR A 94 -8.23 -6.52 -9.30
CA TYR A 94 -9.26 -5.51 -9.03
C TYR A 94 -9.21 -4.34 -10.03
N GLY A 95 -9.70 -4.58 -11.25
CA GLY A 95 -10.15 -3.55 -12.17
C GLY A 95 -9.15 -2.44 -12.55
N ASN A 96 -9.69 -1.28 -12.92
CA ASN A 96 -9.03 -0.11 -13.50
C ASN A 96 -7.93 0.54 -12.62
N LEU A 97 -7.46 -0.05 -11.52
CA LEU A 97 -6.50 0.59 -10.61
C LEU A 97 -5.22 1.01 -11.34
N ARG A 98 -4.66 0.16 -12.19
CA ARG A 98 -3.50 0.53 -13.03
C ARG A 98 -3.80 1.74 -13.92
N ASN A 99 -5.00 1.80 -14.50
CA ASN A 99 -5.43 2.91 -15.34
C ASN A 99 -5.65 4.20 -14.54
N LEU A 100 -6.24 4.10 -13.35
CA LEU A 100 -6.45 5.23 -12.43
C LEU A 100 -5.13 5.74 -11.86
N TYR A 101 -4.22 4.84 -11.51
CA TYR A 101 -2.86 5.13 -11.05
C TYR A 101 -2.08 5.86 -12.16
N ASN A 102 -2.14 5.35 -13.39
CA ASN A 102 -1.46 5.98 -14.55
C ASN A 102 -2.06 7.34 -14.93
N LYS A 103 -3.30 7.63 -14.56
CA LYS A 103 -3.92 8.97 -14.71
C LYS A 103 -3.47 9.98 -13.65
N GLN A 104 -2.86 9.53 -12.56
CA GLN A 104 -2.32 10.43 -11.55
C GLN A 104 -1.11 11.19 -12.11
N ASP A 105 -0.85 12.35 -11.52
CA ASP A 105 0.35 13.14 -11.75
C ASP A 105 1.62 12.28 -11.66
N THR A 106 2.67 12.63 -12.40
CA THR A 106 3.93 11.87 -12.38
C THR A 106 4.73 12.07 -11.10
N ASP A 107 4.32 13.00 -10.24
CA ASP A 107 4.91 13.19 -8.92
C ASP A 107 4.79 11.92 -8.05
N PRO A 108 5.91 11.38 -7.56
CA PRO A 108 5.91 10.11 -6.84
C PRO A 108 5.21 10.19 -5.48
N VAL A 109 5.11 11.38 -4.86
CA VAL A 109 4.35 11.54 -3.59
C VAL A 109 2.86 11.44 -3.88
N THR A 110 2.38 12.15 -4.91
CA THR A 110 0.97 12.06 -5.34
C THR A 110 0.57 10.62 -5.65
N ARG A 111 1.39 9.90 -6.41
CA ARG A 111 1.09 8.50 -6.79
C ARG A 111 1.07 7.54 -5.61
N LEU A 112 2.07 7.64 -4.74
CA LEU A 112 2.14 6.78 -3.56
C LEU A 112 1.01 7.13 -2.58
N GLY A 113 0.66 8.40 -2.42
CA GLY A 113 -0.47 8.85 -1.62
C GLY A 113 -1.80 8.31 -2.17
N PHE A 114 -2.04 8.43 -3.48
CA PHE A 114 -3.21 7.83 -4.12
C PHE A 114 -3.32 6.32 -3.85
N TYR A 115 -2.21 5.60 -4.00
CA TYR A 115 -2.17 4.16 -3.74
C TYR A 115 -2.44 3.82 -2.26
N LEU A 116 -1.86 4.58 -1.32
CA LEU A 116 -2.12 4.42 0.12
C LEU A 116 -3.58 4.67 0.46
N ALA A 117 -4.20 5.72 -0.08
CA ALA A 117 -5.63 6.00 0.09
C ALA A 117 -6.49 4.83 -0.42
N HIS A 118 -6.13 4.26 -1.57
CA HIS A 118 -6.80 3.09 -2.11
C HIS A 118 -6.67 1.86 -1.19
N VAL A 119 -5.47 1.58 -0.66
CA VAL A 119 -5.26 0.48 0.30
C VAL A 119 -6.13 0.68 1.55
N ILE A 120 -6.21 1.90 2.09
CA ILE A 120 -7.07 2.22 3.23
C ILE A 120 -8.54 1.89 2.91
N GLN A 121 -9.02 2.28 1.73
CA GLN A 121 -10.38 1.99 1.29
C GLN A 121 -10.64 0.49 1.19
N VAL A 122 -9.74 -0.27 0.55
CA VAL A 122 -9.89 -1.73 0.39
C VAL A 122 -9.92 -2.43 1.74
N LEU A 123 -9.03 -2.07 2.65
CA LEU A 123 -8.98 -2.68 3.98
C LEU A 123 -10.22 -2.35 4.80
N ASN A 124 -10.69 -1.11 4.79
CA ASN A 124 -11.91 -0.74 5.51
C ASN A 124 -13.18 -1.30 4.83
N CYS A 125 -13.16 -1.52 3.52
CA CYS A 125 -14.23 -2.25 2.81
C CYS A 125 -14.38 -3.69 3.30
N SER A 126 -13.27 -4.33 3.68
CA SER A 126 -13.31 -5.69 4.23
C SER A 126 -13.96 -5.77 5.62
N GLU A 127 -14.12 -4.64 6.33
CA GLU A 127 -14.82 -4.60 7.62
C GLU A 127 -16.34 -4.47 7.48
N ASP A 128 -16.85 -3.95 6.34
CA ASP A 128 -18.28 -3.71 6.10
C ASP A 128 -18.63 -3.84 4.60
N PRO A 129 -18.89 -5.06 4.10
CA PRO A 129 -19.09 -5.31 2.68
C PRO A 129 -20.38 -4.68 2.11
N GLY A 130 -21.30 -4.21 2.95
CA GLY A 130 -22.51 -3.50 2.52
C GLY A 130 -22.27 -2.08 2.04
N GLY A 131 -21.08 -1.51 2.29
CA GLY A 131 -20.72 -0.13 1.95
C GLY A 131 -19.87 0.06 0.69
N CYS A 132 -19.49 -1.04 0.01
CA CYS A 132 -18.49 -0.98 -1.07
C CYS A 132 -19.16 -1.09 -2.44
N GLY A 133 -19.47 0.06 -3.03
CA GLY A 133 -19.71 0.18 -4.46
C GLY A 133 -18.36 0.20 -5.19
N CYS A 134 -18.08 -0.86 -5.95
CA CYS A 134 -17.01 -0.90 -6.96
C CYS A 134 -17.39 -0.05 -8.17
#